data_AF-A0A1Y0HTZ2-F1
#
_entry.id   AF-A0A1Y0HTZ2-F1
#
_cell.length_a   1.000
_cell.length_b   1.000
_cell.length_c   1.000
_cell.angle_alpha   90.00
_cell.angle_beta   90.00
_cell.angle_gamma   90.00
#
_symmetry.space_group_name_H-M   'P 1'
#
loop_
_entity.id
_entity.type
_entity.pdbx_description
1 polymer ?
#
loop_
_entity_poly.entity_id
_entity_poly.type
_entity_poly.pdbx_seq_one_letter_code
_entity_poly.pdbx_strand_id
1 'polypeptide(L)'
;MSLNIKNERTHALVRRLAETTGQSQTSAIEDAVQRRLDEVLESRSRGDEAVAARRAEIARLLDEIRVDLDVESVRAAEASLYDESGLPR
;
A
#
# COMPACT_ATOMS: atom_id res chain seq x y z
N MET A 1 1.81 -7.31 32.25
CA MET A 1 1.22 -8.28 31.31
C MET A 1 2.25 -9.35 31.02
N SER A 2 1.90 -10.63 30.97
CA SER A 2 2.84 -11.73 30.66
C SER A 2 2.58 -12.31 29.27
N LEU A 3 3.63 -12.40 28.46
CA LEU A 3 3.63 -13.11 27.18
C LEU A 3 4.13 -14.54 27.44
N ASN A 4 3.29 -15.54 27.20
CA ASN A 4 3.68 -16.94 27.36
C ASN A 4 3.95 -17.59 26.00
N ILE A 5 5.20 -18.01 25.77
CA ILE A 5 5.61 -18.70 24.55
C ILE A 5 6.00 -20.14 24.92
N LYS A 6 5.16 -21.10 24.53
CA LYS A 6 5.35 -22.54 24.81
C LYS A 6 6.20 -23.28 23.77
N ASN A 7 6.74 -22.56 22.79
CA ASN A 7 7.56 -23.15 21.73
C ASN A 7 9.03 -23.17 22.16
N GLU A 8 9.62 -24.37 22.29
CA GLU A 8 11.00 -24.56 22.75
C GLU A 8 12.03 -23.88 21.84
N ARG A 9 11.83 -23.93 20.52
CA ARG A 9 12.71 -23.28 19.55
C ARG A 9 12.69 -21.77 19.75
N THR A 10 11.52 -21.16 19.93
CA THR A 10 11.43 -19.71 20.20
C THR A 10 12.15 -19.36 21.50
N HIS A 11 11.99 -20.18 22.54
CA HIS A 11 12.67 -19.96 23.82
C HIS A 11 14.20 -20.02 23.68
N ALA A 12 14.71 -20.97 22.89
CA ALA A 12 16.14 -21.09 22.59
C ALA A 12 16.66 -19.88 21.78
N LEU A 13 15.89 -19.40 20.80
CA LEU A 13 16.24 -18.20 20.03
C LEU A 13 16.29 -16.95 20.90
N VAL A 14 15.29 -16.74 21.77
CA VAL A 14 15.25 -15.61 22.70
C VAL A 14 16.43 -15.65 23.65
N ARG A 15 16.74 -16.82 24.22
CA ARG A 15 17.90 -17.00 25.09
C ARG A 15 19.20 -16.66 24.37
N ARG A 16 19.41 -17.21 23.17
CA ARG A 16 20.60 -16.92 22.37
C ARG A 16 20.72 -15.44 22.01
N LEU A 17 19.61 -14.80 21.66
CA LEU A 17 19.59 -13.38 21.34
C LEU A 17 20.04 -12.56 22.56
N ALA A 18 19.43 -12.81 23.72
CA ALA A 18 19.77 -12.15 24.98
C ALA A 18 21.24 -12.35 25.38
N GLU A 19 21.76 -13.58 25.27
CA GLU A 19 23.17 -13.90 25.55
C GLU A 19 24.12 -13.16 24.60
N THR A 20 23.76 -13.06 23.32
CA THR A 20 24.60 -12.42 22.30
C THR A 20 24.58 -10.89 22.43
N THR A 21 23.45 -10.30 22.82
CA THR A 21 23.30 -8.84 22.97
C THR A 21 23.63 -8.33 24.38
N GLY A 22 23.85 -9.23 25.35
CA GLY A 22 24.07 -8.86 26.75
C GLY A 22 22.82 -8.29 27.42
N GLN A 23 21.63 -8.56 26.89
CA GLN A 23 20.36 -8.03 27.37
C GLN A 23 19.58 -9.06 28.19
N SER A 24 18.54 -8.61 28.89
CA SER A 24 17.51 -9.53 29.40
C SER A 24 16.72 -10.13 28.23
N GLN A 25 16.15 -11.32 28.42
CA GLN A 25 15.28 -11.94 27.40
C GLN A 25 14.10 -11.04 27.02
N THR A 26 13.52 -10.33 27.99
CA THR A 26 12.42 -9.39 27.76
C THR A 26 12.88 -8.23 26.87
N SER A 27 13.99 -7.58 27.22
CA SER A 27 14.54 -6.45 26.45
C SER A 27 14.97 -6.86 25.04
N ALA A 28 15.54 -8.06 24.90
CA ALA A 28 15.92 -8.62 23.61
C ALA A 28 14.70 -8.90 22.71
N ILE A 29 13.60 -9.41 23.28
CA ILE A 29 12.34 -9.59 22.54
C ILE A 29 11.75 -8.23 22.16
N GLU A 30 11.69 -7.29 23.10
CA GLU A 30 11.12 -5.97 22.88
C GLU A 30 11.82 -5.24 21.75
N ASP A 31 13.16 -5.18 21.79
CA ASP A 31 13.97 -4.58 20.73
C ASP A 31 13.75 -5.28 19.37
N ALA A 32 13.76 -6.61 19.34
CA ALA A 32 13.55 -7.36 18.10
C ALA A 32 12.15 -7.14 17.51
N VAL A 33 11.11 -7.09 18.36
CA VAL A 33 9.74 -6.85 17.94
C VAL A 33 9.58 -5.41 17.45
N GLN A 34 10.13 -4.43 18.16
CA GLN A 34 10.08 -3.02 17.76
C GLN A 34 10.72 -2.82 16.39
N ARG A 35 11.96 -3.29 16.19
CA ARG A 35 12.65 -3.20 14.90
C ARG A 35 11.85 -3.85 13.78
N ARG A 36 11.24 -5.01 14.04
CA ARG A 36 10.42 -5.69 13.03
C ARG A 36 9.14 -4.94 12.72
N LEU A 37 8.50 -4.32 13.71
CA LEU A 37 7.33 -3.48 13.48
C LEU A 37 7.69 -2.25 12.66
N ASP A 38 8.80 -1.58 12.96
CA ASP A 38 9.27 -0.40 12.23
C ASP A 38 9.53 -0.75 10.76
N GLU A 39 10.25 -1.84 10.47
CA GLU A 39 10.46 -2.33 9.10
C GLU A 39 9.14 -2.58 8.34
N VAL A 40 8.17 -3.21 9.01
CA VAL A 40 6.88 -3.54 8.41
C VAL A 40 6.06 -2.26 8.15
N LEU A 41 6.05 -1.34 9.10
CA LEU A 41 5.32 -0.07 8.98
C LEU A 41 5.94 0.81 7.88
N GLU A 42 7.26 0.96 7.85
CA GLU A 42 7.95 1.70 6.78
C GLU A 42 7.70 1.11 5.39
N SER A 43 7.66 -0.22 5.27
CA SER A 43 7.35 -0.88 3.99
C SER A 43 5.91 -0.61 3.54
N ARG A 44 4.96 -0.57 4.48
CA ARG A 44 3.56 -0.23 4.20
C ARG A 44 3.41 1.23 3.82
N SER A 45 4.01 2.16 4.56
CA SER A 45 3.99 3.59 4.25
C SER A 45 4.54 3.88 2.86
N ARG A 46 5.67 3.26 2.48
CA ARG A 46 6.20 3.38 1.11
C ARG A 46 5.26 2.83 0.05
N GLY A 47 4.59 1.71 0.32
CA GLY A 47 3.56 1.15 -0.57
C GLY A 47 2.37 2.09 -0.73
N ASP A 48 1.87 2.64 0.38
CA ASP A 48 0.73 3.56 0.40
C ASP A 48 1.08 4.89 -0.31
N GLU A 49 2.28 5.42 -0.10
CA GLU A 49 2.80 6.59 -0.80
C GLU A 49 2.91 6.35 -2.31
N ALA A 50 3.43 5.19 -2.74
CA ALA A 50 3.51 4.84 -4.15
C ALA A 50 2.12 4.72 -4.79
N VAL A 51 1.15 4.13 -4.07
CA VAL A 51 -0.25 4.05 -4.53
C VAL A 51 -0.88 5.45 -4.60
N ALA A 52 -0.64 6.31 -3.62
CA ALA A 52 -1.14 7.68 -3.61
C ALA A 52 -0.56 8.50 -4.78
N ALA A 53 0.75 8.40 -5.01
CA ALA A 53 1.44 9.05 -6.14
C ALA A 53 0.87 8.57 -7.48
N ARG A 54 0.67 7.25 -7.65
CA ARG A 54 0.07 6.70 -8.87
C ARG A 54 -1.37 7.17 -9.08
N ARG A 55 -2.17 7.28 -8.02
CA ARG A 55 -3.53 7.83 -8.11
C ARG A 55 -3.53 9.30 -8.49
N ALA A 56 -2.61 10.10 -7.93
CA ALA A 56 -2.47 11.51 -8.28
C ALA A 56 -2.06 11.70 -9.76
N GLU A 57 -1.15 10.87 -10.26
CA GLU A 57 -0.74 10.86 -11.68
C GLU A 57 -1.93 10.53 -12.59
N ILE A 58 -2.71 9.48 -12.27
CA ILE A 58 -3.91 9.12 -13.04
C ILE A 58 -4.93 10.26 -13.03
N ALA A 59 -5.18 10.88 -11.87
CA ALA A 59 -6.11 12.00 -11.77
C ALA A 59 -5.67 13.19 -12.63
N ARG A 60 -4.37 13.51 -12.65
CA ARG A 60 -3.81 14.55 -13.51
C ARG A 60 -4.02 14.26 -14.99
N LEU A 61 -3.71 13.03 -15.45
CA LEU A 61 -3.90 12.64 -16.85
C LEU A 61 -5.36 12.70 -17.28
N LEU A 62 -6.29 12.31 -16.40
CA LEU A 62 -7.72 12.41 -16.67
C LEU A 62 -8.20 13.87 -16.76
N ASP A 63 -7.60 14.76 -15.98
CA ASP A 63 -7.89 16.19 -16.04
C ASP A 63 -7.39 16.81 -17.36
N GLU A 64 -6.17 16.50 -17.77
CA GLU A 64 -5.61 16.91 -19.07
C GLU A 64 -6.51 16.46 -20.23
N ILE A 65 -6.93 15.19 -20.24
CA ILE A 65 -7.85 14.65 -21.25
C ILE A 65 -9.19 15.40 -21.25
N ARG A 66 -9.73 15.74 -20.07
CA ARG A 66 -11.01 16.46 -19.97
C ARG A 66 -10.94 17.89 -20.44
N VAL A 67 -9.82 18.58 -20.21
CA VAL A 67 -9.61 19.95 -20.68
C VAL A 67 -9.58 19.99 -22.21
N ASP A 68 -8.95 19.00 -22.85
CA ASP A 68 -8.84 18.92 -24.30
C ASP A 68 -10.09 18.38 -25.00
N LEU A 69 -10.99 17.72 -24.27
CA LEU A 69 -12.26 17.21 -24.79
C LEU A 69 -13.38 18.24 -24.60
N ASP A 70 -13.82 18.85 -25.70
CA ASP A 70 -15.15 19.45 -25.74
C ASP A 70 -16.20 18.33 -25.74
N VAL A 71 -16.62 17.94 -24.53
CA VAL A 71 -17.57 16.84 -24.29
C VAL A 71 -18.87 17.04 -25.07
N GLU A 72 -19.28 18.28 -25.32
CA GLU A 72 -20.50 18.58 -26.06
C GLU A 72 -20.31 18.32 -27.55
N SER A 73 -19.14 18.68 -28.11
CA SER A 73 -18.79 18.33 -29.50
C SER A 73 -18.68 16.82 -29.71
N VAL A 74 -18.14 16.08 -28.73
CA VAL A 74 -18.02 14.61 -28.80
C VAL A 74 -19.40 13.96 -28.79
N ARG A 75 -20.29 14.41 -27.92
CA ARG A 75 -21.68 13.91 -27.86
C ARG A 75 -22.46 14.26 -29.13
N ALA A 76 -22.28 15.47 -29.66
CA ALA A 76 -22.90 15.87 -30.92
C ALA A 76 -22.39 15.03 -32.10
N ALA A 77 -21.10 14.73 -32.15
CA ALA A 77 -20.52 13.83 -33.14
C ALA A 77 -21.05 12.40 -33.00
N GLU A 78 -21.14 11.87 -31.77
CA GLU A 78 -21.70 10.54 -31.51
C GLU A 78 -23.16 10.42 -31.97
N ALA A 79 -24.00 11.41 -31.65
CA ALA A 79 -25.40 11.46 -32.09
C ALA A 79 -25.56 11.60 -33.61
N SER A 80 -24.53 12.08 -34.32
CA SER A 80 -24.53 12.16 -35.78
C SER A 80 -24.17 10.83 -36.46
N LEU A 81 -23.42 9.96 -35.78
CA LEU A 81 -22.90 8.71 -36.33
C LEU A 81 -23.83 7.52 -36.11
N TYR A 82 -24.62 7.54 -35.02
CA TYR A 82 -25.50 6.44 -34.66
C TYR A 82 -26.97 6.87 -34.61
N ASP A 83 -27.87 5.93 -34.86
CA ASP A 83 -29.32 6.10 -34.69
C ASP A 83 -29.76 5.86 -33.25
N GLU A 84 -31.06 6.04 -32.97
CA GLU A 84 -31.63 5.89 -31.63
C GLU A 84 -31.56 4.45 -31.08
N SER A 85 -31.27 3.48 -31.96
CA SER A 85 -31.05 2.07 -31.60
C SER A 85 -29.55 1.74 -31.43
N GLY A 86 -28.66 2.72 -31.63
CA GLY A 86 -27.21 2.57 -31.54
C GLY A 86 -26.55 1.95 -32.78
N LEU A 87 -27.25 1.91 -33.92
CA LEU A 87 -26.69 1.43 -35.19
C LEU A 87 -26.07 2.57 -35.98
N PRO A 88 -24.99 2.34 -36.75
CA PRO A 88 -24.44 3.35 -37.63
C PRO A 88 -25.50 3.87 -38.62
N ARG A 89 -25.62 5.19 -38.74
CA ARG A 89 -26.49 5.83 -39.74
C ARG A 89 -25.98 5.66 -41.17
#